data_AF-X1P847-F1
#
_entry.id   AF-X1P847-F1
#
_cell.length_a   1.000
_cell.length_b   1.000
_cell.length_c   1.000
_cell.angle_alpha   90.00
_cell.angle_beta   90.00
_cell.angle_gamma   90.00
#
_symmetry.space_group_name_H-M   'P 1'
#
loop_
_entity.id
_entity.type
_entity.pdbx_description
1 polymer ?
#
loop_
_entity_poly.entity_id
_entity_poly.type
_entity_poly.pdbx_seq_one_letter_code
_entity_poly.pdbx_strand_id
1 'polypeptide(L)'
;VSVFMVEATGIGIIGSLVGCLLGVVGVGWLVKYGFDISYAGDMTTYGIPILNRLYGVWNLSAFGFLLVLGIMVALLSSITPALWAARKDPVKAIYHR
;
A
#
# COMPACT_ATOMS: atom_id res chain seq x y z
N VAL A 1 -24.17 1.76 -9.40
CA VAL A 1 -23.17 1.03 -8.59
C VAL A 1 -21.90 0.76 -9.39
N SER A 2 -22.00 0.17 -10.59
CA SER A 2 -20.84 -0.23 -11.42
C SER A 2 -19.86 0.90 -11.73
N VAL A 3 -20.34 2.11 -12.06
CA VAL A 3 -19.47 3.26 -12.40
C VAL A 3 -18.51 3.61 -11.25
N PHE A 4 -19.03 3.81 -10.03
CA PHE A 4 -18.20 4.12 -8.86
C PHE A 4 -17.21 3.01 -8.51
N MET A 5 -17.59 1.75 -8.69
CA MET A 5 -16.67 0.63 -8.47
C MET A 5 -15.56 0.62 -9.52
N VAL A 6 -15.86 0.87 -10.80
CA VAL A 6 -14.86 0.92 -11.88
C VAL A 6 -13.89 2.07 -11.68
N GLU A 7 -14.36 3.27 -11.32
CA GLU A 7 -13.49 4.41 -11.02
C GLU A 7 -12.58 4.14 -9.81
N ALA A 8 -13.14 3.60 -8.72
CA ALA A 8 -12.37 3.24 -7.54
C ALA A 8 -11.34 2.14 -7.84
N THR A 9 -11.66 1.19 -8.72
CA THR A 9 -10.72 0.15 -9.17
C THR A 9 -9.59 0.76 -9.99
N GLY A 10 -9.91 1.68 -10.91
CA GLY A 10 -8.92 2.39 -11.72
C GLY A 10 -7.93 3.16 -10.85
N ILE A 11 -8.43 3.91 -9.87
CA ILE A 11 -7.58 4.62 -8.89
C ILE A 11 -6.80 3.62 -8.03
N GLY A 12 -7.40 2.51 -7.63
CA GLY A 12 -6.74 1.44 -6.87
C GLY A 12 -5.56 0.81 -7.61
N ILE A 13 -5.69 0.58 -8.92
CA ILE A 13 -4.60 0.08 -9.77
C ILE A 13 -3.47 1.09 -9.85
N ILE A 14 -3.78 2.37 -10.14
CA ILE A 14 -2.77 3.44 -10.21
C ILE A 14 -2.05 3.59 -8.87
N GLY A 15 -2.79 3.65 -7.77
CA GLY A 15 -2.23 3.75 -6.42
C GLY A 15 -1.33 2.57 -6.07
N SER A 16 -1.72 1.35 -6.45
CA SER A 16 -0.91 0.14 -6.19
C SER A 16 0.37 0.11 -7.03
N LEU A 17 0.32 0.57 -8.28
CA LEU A 17 1.51 0.72 -9.14
C LEU A 17 2.48 1.77 -8.60
N VAL A 18 1.96 2.94 -8.22
CA VAL A 18 2.78 4.01 -7.62
C VAL A 18 3.38 3.55 -6.29
N GLY A 19 2.60 2.86 -5.45
CA GLY A 19 3.10 2.28 -4.20
C GLY A 19 4.21 1.26 -4.43
N CYS A 20 4.09 0.40 -5.45
CA CYS A 20 5.16 -0.52 -5.82
C CYS A 20 6.42 0.21 -6.30
N LEU A 21 6.29 1.25 -7.14
CA LEU A 21 7.42 2.07 -7.58
C LEU A 21 8.14 2.73 -6.40
N LEU A 22 7.39 3.32 -5.47
CA LEU A 22 7.96 3.89 -4.24
C LEU A 22 8.62 2.81 -3.37
N GLY A 23 8.05 1.63 -3.28
CA GLY A 23 8.64 0.48 -2.60
C GLY A 23 9.97 0.04 -3.23
N VAL A 24 10.07 0.01 -4.56
CA VAL A 24 11.31 -0.29 -5.29
C VAL A 24 12.39 0.74 -4.96
N VAL A 25 12.04 2.03 -4.97
CA VAL A 25 12.97 3.12 -4.60
C VAL A 25 13.40 2.99 -3.14
N GLY A 26 12.46 2.73 -2.23
CA GLY A 26 12.71 2.58 -0.79
C GLY A 26 13.61 1.39 -0.48
N VAL A 27 13.32 0.22 -1.03
CA VAL A 27 14.15 -0.98 -0.87
C VAL A 27 15.51 -0.77 -1.51
N GLY A 28 15.59 -0.15 -2.70
CA GLY A 28 16.86 0.17 -3.35
C GLY A 28 17.76 1.07 -2.50
N TRP A 29 17.16 2.06 -1.82
CA TRP A 29 17.88 2.90 -0.87
C TRP A 29 18.37 2.10 0.35
N LEU A 30 17.52 1.25 0.92
CA LEU A 30 17.85 0.39 2.07
C LEU A 30 18.93 -0.65 1.75
N VAL A 31 18.94 -1.19 0.53
CA VAL A 31 19.96 -2.13 0.05
C VAL A 31 21.32 -1.44 -0.09
N LYS A 32 21.34 -0.18 -0.58
CA LYS A 32 22.59 0.54 -0.83
C LYS A 32 23.21 1.15 0.43
N TYR A 33 22.41 1.76 1.29
CA TYR A 33 22.92 2.51 2.44
C TYR A 33 22.79 1.74 3.76
N GLY A 34 21.83 0.81 3.85
CA GLY A 34 21.46 0.14 5.09
C GLY A 34 20.81 1.11 6.08
N PHE A 35 20.11 0.56 7.06
CA PHE A 35 19.57 1.29 8.20
C PHE A 35 20.44 1.03 9.42
N ASP A 36 21.03 2.08 9.99
CA ASP A 36 21.94 1.97 11.13
C ASP A 36 21.16 1.76 12.43
N ILE A 37 21.46 0.65 13.11
CA ILE A 37 20.83 0.25 14.37
C ILE A 37 21.80 0.32 15.54
N SER A 38 22.98 0.94 15.38
CA SER A 38 23.98 1.08 16.45
C SER A 38 23.44 1.82 17.67
N TYR A 39 22.40 2.64 17.50
CA TYR A 39 21.72 3.33 18.59
C TYR A 39 20.96 2.38 19.54
N ALA A 40 20.64 1.16 19.09
CA ALA A 40 19.89 0.17 19.87
C ALA A 40 20.78 -0.63 20.85
N GLY A 41 22.08 -0.33 20.90
CA GLY A 41 23.06 -1.03 21.75
C GLY A 41 23.86 -2.07 20.97
N ASP A 42 25.02 -2.43 21.51
CA ASP A 42 25.93 -3.38 20.87
C ASP A 42 25.39 -4.81 20.99
N MET A 43 24.58 -5.21 20.00
CA MET A 43 23.92 -6.52 19.93
C MET A 43 24.92 -7.68 19.86
N THR A 44 26.19 -7.40 19.57
CA THR A 44 27.27 -8.40 19.64
C THR A 44 27.50 -8.92 21.06
N THR A 45 27.17 -8.12 22.08
CA THR A 45 27.21 -8.51 23.50
C THR A 45 26.26 -9.67 23.81
N TYR A 46 25.18 -9.81 23.04
CA TYR A 46 24.19 -10.89 23.18
C TYR A 46 24.50 -12.12 22.30
N GLY A 47 25.70 -12.19 21.71
CA GLY A 47 26.13 -13.34 20.91
C GLY A 47 25.48 -13.44 19.53
N ILE A 48 24.75 -12.40 19.10
CA ILE A 48 24.15 -12.34 17.77
C ILE A 48 25.07 -11.46 16.90
N PRO A 49 25.72 -12.01 15.86
CA PRO A 49 26.58 -11.23 14.96
C PRO A 49 25.71 -10.45 13.97
N ILE A 50 24.88 -9.54 14.49
CA ILE A 50 24.16 -8.58 13.66
C ILE A 50 25.17 -7.47 13.36
N LEU A 51 25.50 -7.26 12.09
CA LEU A 51 26.18 -6.04 11.68
C LEU A 51 25.33 -4.86 12.16
N ASN A 52 25.97 -3.79 12.65
CA ASN A 52 25.35 -2.55 13.11
C ASN A 52 24.39 -1.86 12.09
N ARG A 53 24.19 -2.45 10.92
CA ARG A 53 23.29 -2.02 9.86
C ARG A 53 22.40 -3.15 9.35
N LEU A 54 21.11 -2.87 9.24
CA LEU A 54 20.12 -3.71 8.57
C LEU A 54 20.05 -3.33 7.09
N TYR A 55 20.22 -4.31 6.20
CA TYR A 55 20.08 -4.11 4.77
C TYR A 55 18.74 -4.61 4.27
N GLY A 56 18.20 -3.90 3.28
CA GLY A 56 17.01 -4.37 2.56
C GLY A 56 17.32 -5.63 1.75
N VAL A 57 16.29 -6.44 1.49
CA VAL A 57 16.38 -7.60 0.59
C VAL A 57 15.26 -7.48 -0.45
N TRP A 58 15.59 -7.78 -1.70
CA TRP A 58 14.61 -7.83 -2.78
C TRP A 58 13.75 -9.08 -2.66
N ASN A 59 12.43 -8.89 -2.53
CA ASN A 59 11.46 -9.97 -2.56
C ASN A 59 10.35 -9.64 -3.56
N LEU A 60 10.54 -10.09 -4.81
CA LEU A 60 9.58 -9.84 -5.90
C LEU A 60 8.19 -10.44 -5.62
N SER A 61 8.14 -11.59 -4.94
CA SER A 61 6.87 -12.23 -4.56
C SER A 61 6.04 -11.33 -3.64
N ALA A 62 6.69 -10.65 -2.69
CA ALA A 62 6.03 -9.69 -1.80
C ALA A 62 5.50 -8.47 -2.56
N PHE A 63 6.25 -7.95 -3.54
CA PHE A 63 5.77 -6.84 -4.38
C PHE A 63 4.52 -7.21 -5.17
N GLY A 64 4.51 -8.39 -5.81
CA GLY A 64 3.33 -8.87 -6.53
C GLY A 64 2.12 -9.05 -5.63
N PHE A 65 2.32 -9.63 -4.44
CA PHE A 65 1.27 -9.79 -3.44
C PHE A 65 0.70 -8.45 -2.98
N LEU A 66 1.56 -7.49 -2.65
CA LEU A 66 1.14 -6.16 -2.18
C LEU A 66 0.41 -5.35 -3.25
N LEU A 67 0.80 -5.51 -4.53
CA LEU A 67 0.08 -4.90 -5.65
C LEU A 67 -1.36 -5.40 -5.75
N VAL A 68 -1.54 -6.72 -5.72
CA VAL A 68 -2.89 -7.33 -5.77
C VAL A 68 -3.68 -6.97 -4.53
N LEU A 69 -3.06 -7.01 -3.35
CA LEU A 69 -3.69 -6.62 -2.10
C LEU A 69 -4.20 -5.18 -2.14
N GLY A 70 -3.40 -4.24 -2.64
CA GLY A 70 -3.79 -2.83 -2.76
C GLY A 70 -5.03 -2.63 -3.64
N ILE A 71 -5.09 -3.31 -4.78
CA ILE A 71 -6.25 -3.28 -5.68
C ILE A 71 -7.48 -3.88 -5.00
N MET A 72 -7.33 -5.03 -4.33
CA MET A 72 -8.43 -5.69 -3.61
C MET A 72 -8.98 -4.83 -2.49
N VAL A 73 -8.12 -4.14 -1.72
CA VAL A 73 -8.54 -3.24 -0.65
C VAL A 73 -9.30 -2.04 -1.22
N ALA A 74 -8.83 -1.43 -2.31
CA ALA A 74 -9.53 -0.33 -2.97
C ALA A 74 -10.92 -0.75 -3.48
N LEU A 75 -11.00 -1.93 -4.10
CA LEU A 75 -12.25 -2.55 -4.54
C LEU A 75 -13.23 -2.75 -3.39
N LEU A 76 -12.80 -3.43 -2.32
CA LEU A 76 -13.65 -3.71 -1.15
C LEU A 76 -14.11 -2.43 -0.46
N SER A 77 -13.23 -1.44 -0.33
CA SER A 77 -13.56 -0.13 0.23
C SER A 77 -14.62 0.61 -0.57
N SER A 78 -14.66 0.44 -1.90
CA SER A 78 -15.61 1.11 -2.79
C SER A 78 -17.04 0.56 -2.74
N ILE A 79 -17.24 -0.67 -2.29
CA ILE A 79 -18.56 -1.34 -2.32
C ILE A 79 -19.55 -0.63 -1.40
N THR A 80 -19.15 -0.30 -0.18
CA THR A 80 -20.00 0.35 0.83
C THR A 80 -20.53 1.71 0.36
N PRO A 81 -19.70 2.68 -0.09
CA PRO A 81 -20.19 3.96 -0.59
C PRO A 81 -20.99 3.81 -1.90
N ALA A 82 -20.60 2.89 -2.80
CA ALA A 82 -21.32 2.68 -4.06
C ALA A 82 -22.74 2.14 -3.85
N LEU A 83 -22.93 1.24 -2.88
CA LEU A 83 -24.25 0.74 -2.50
C LEU A 83 -25.10 1.81 -1.84
N TRP A 84 -24.51 2.64 -0.98
CA TRP A 84 -25.21 3.76 -0.37
C TRP A 84 -25.66 4.78 -1.41
N ALA A 85 -24.80 5.15 -2.36
CA ALA A 85 -25.14 6.07 -3.44
C ALA A 85 -26.30 5.56 -4.30
N ALA A 86 -26.34 4.26 -4.61
CA ALA A 86 -27.39 3.67 -5.43
C ALA A 86 -28.76 3.59 -4.74
N ARG A 87 -28.81 3.67 -3.42
CA ARG A 87 -30.07 3.67 -2.65
C ARG A 87 -30.64 5.07 -2.42
N LYS A 88 -29.97 6.13 -2.88
CA LYS A 88 -30.48 7.50 -2.74
C LYS A 88 -31.57 7.78 -3.76
N ASP A 89 -32.62 8.44 -3.28
CA ASP A 89 -33.77 8.86 -4.10
C ASP A 89 -33.33 9.99 -5.07
N PRO A 90 -33.44 9.79 -6.40
CA PRO A 90 -32.89 10.71 -7.39
C PRO A 90 -33.53 12.10 -7.33
N VAL A 91 -34.81 12.19 -6.94
CA VAL A 91 -35.52 13.47 -6.81
C VAL A 91 -34.94 14.29 -5.64
N LYS A 92 -34.70 13.66 -4.49
CA LYS A 92 -34.05 14.32 -3.35
C LYS A 92 -32.60 14.69 -3.64
N ALA A 93 -31.90 13.90 -4.45
CA ALA A 93 -30.51 14.17 -4.81
C ALA A 93 -30.32 15.42 -5.69
N ILE A 94 -31.31 15.72 -6.55
CA ILE A 94 -31.25 16.87 -7.46
C ILE A 94 -31.66 18.17 -6.77
N TYR A 95 -32.63 18.15 -5.85
CA TYR A 95 -33.14 19.34 -5.16
C TYR A 95 -32.39 19.69 -3.87
N HIS A 96 -31.10 19.34 -3.75
CA HIS A 96 -30.26 19.74 -2.63
C HIS A 96 -29.97 21.25 -2.70
N ARG A 97 -30.86 22.07 -2.15
CA ARG A 97 -30.60 23.45 -1.73
C ARG A 97 -30.52 23.52 -0.20
#